data_AF-A0A2E2ZEA8-F1
#
_entry.id   AF-A0A2E2ZEA8-F1
#
_cell.length_a   1.000
_cell.length_b   1.000
_cell.length_c   1.000
_cell.angle_alpha   90.00
_cell.angle_beta   90.00
_cell.angle_gamma   90.00
#
_symmetry.space_group_name_H-M   'P 1'
#
loop_
_entity.id
_entity.type
_entity.pdbx_description
1 polymer ?
#
loop_
_entity_poly.entity_id
_entity_poly.type
_entity_poly.pdbx_seq_one_letter_code
_entity_poly.pdbx_strand_id
1 'polypeptide(L)'
;MSANELLELTTLLKVVLWIEVIVYMGIGIFEILDSFSKEKPWNMRDGRVNSYLVMREIVSYKMHAAVCFLLGFVALNGLIEGAITRFELELIFLSLALIMMLLWMIYLPGRLGFIITFLTKPETSLQIIMFVFFSDLIRPQVLYLCVFLNLWGFFVYFIQTRRKSIFPYEYKTIRKDATDAGLEEDKVAVLDKMAGHSE
;
A
#
# COMPACT_ATOMS: atom_id res chain seq x y z
N MET A 1 31.37 -1.00 -2.05
CA MET A 1 30.28 -0.94 -1.05
C MET A 1 29.64 -2.32 -0.92
N SER A 2 29.69 -2.92 0.28
CA SER A 2 29.31 -4.33 0.56
C SER A 2 27.91 -4.43 1.20
N ALA A 3 27.18 -5.54 1.04
CA ALA A 3 25.80 -5.67 1.54
C ALA A 3 25.65 -5.56 3.07
N ASN A 4 26.69 -5.94 3.82
CA ASN A 4 26.72 -5.95 5.29
C ASN A 4 27.28 -4.65 5.89
N GLU A 5 27.36 -3.60 5.09
CA GLU A 5 27.82 -2.30 5.56
C GLU A 5 26.74 -1.70 6.47
N LEU A 6 27.14 -1.42 7.72
CA LEU A 6 26.28 -0.80 8.72
C LEU A 6 26.21 0.70 8.46
N LEU A 7 24.99 1.22 8.39
CA LEU A 7 24.68 2.62 8.22
C LEU A 7 24.19 3.16 9.56
N GLU A 8 24.87 4.19 10.08
CA GLU A 8 24.43 4.86 11.28
C GLU A 8 23.11 5.59 11.03
N LEU A 9 22.22 5.54 12.02
CA LEU A 9 20.90 6.14 11.90
C LEU A 9 20.97 7.66 12.08
N THR A 10 20.81 8.39 10.97
CA THR A 10 20.53 9.84 11.01
C THR A 10 19.17 10.10 11.67
N THR A 11 18.97 11.31 12.21
CA THR A 11 17.68 11.69 12.83
C THR A 11 16.50 11.50 11.87
N LEU A 12 16.67 11.85 10.59
CA LEU A 12 15.63 11.68 9.58
C LEU A 12 15.33 10.20 9.34
N LEU A 13 16.37 9.36 9.23
CA LEU A 13 16.18 7.92 9.04
C LEU A 13 15.49 7.28 10.26
N LYS A 14 15.83 7.70 11.48
CA LYS A 14 15.13 7.25 12.70
C LYS A 14 13.64 7.58 12.67
N VAL A 15 13.27 8.78 12.21
CA VAL A 15 11.86 9.18 12.08
C VAL A 15 11.16 8.28 11.06
N VAL A 16 11.77 8.04 9.90
CA VAL A 16 11.20 7.14 8.89
C VAL A 16 10.99 5.73 9.45
N LEU A 17 12.01 5.15 10.09
CA LEU A 17 11.90 3.82 10.69
C LEU A 17 10.82 3.76 11.77
N TRP A 18 10.64 4.81 12.58
CA TRP A 18 9.56 4.86 13.56
C TRP A 18 8.18 4.90 12.92
N ILE A 19 8.02 5.63 11.82
CA ILE A 19 6.76 5.62 11.07
C ILE A 19 6.51 4.21 10.52
N GLU A 20 7.54 3.54 9.99
CA GLU A 20 7.42 2.17 9.49
C GLU A 20 6.96 1.19 10.59
N VAL A 21 7.53 1.30 11.78
CA VAL A 21 7.12 0.50 12.95
C VAL A 21 5.67 0.80 13.36
N ILE A 22 5.31 2.07 13.56
CA ILE A 22 3.99 2.42 14.08
C ILE A 22 2.89 2.09 13.06
N VAL A 23 3.12 2.42 11.80
CA VAL A 23 2.14 2.27 10.73
C VAL A 23 2.12 0.84 10.20
N TYR A 24 3.21 0.35 9.60
CA TYR A 24 3.16 -0.96 8.92
C TYR A 24 3.18 -2.13 9.89
N MET A 25 3.94 -2.08 10.98
CA MET A 25 3.84 -3.14 11.99
C MET A 25 2.46 -3.12 12.66
N GLY A 26 1.92 -1.93 12.93
CA GLY A 26 0.56 -1.77 13.47
C GLY A 26 -0.51 -2.35 12.56
N ILE A 27 -0.49 -2.00 11.27
CA ILE A 27 -1.38 -2.57 10.24
C ILE A 27 -1.17 -4.09 10.15
N GLY A 28 0.08 -4.56 10.08
CA GLY A 28 0.40 -5.97 9.99
C GLY A 28 -0.17 -6.79 11.16
N ILE A 29 0.03 -6.31 12.39
CA ILE A 29 -0.52 -6.95 13.60
C ILE A 29 -2.06 -6.95 13.55
N PHE A 30 -2.67 -5.78 13.29
CA PHE A 30 -4.12 -5.65 13.25
C PHE A 30 -4.72 -6.57 12.19
N GLU A 31 -4.25 -6.48 10.96
CA GLU A 31 -4.78 -7.23 9.82
C GLU A 31 -4.52 -8.73 9.95
N ILE A 32 -3.41 -9.19 10.54
CA ILE A 32 -3.17 -10.61 10.83
C ILE A 32 -4.17 -11.13 11.86
N LEU A 33 -4.39 -10.39 12.94
CA LEU A 33 -5.22 -10.82 14.08
C LEU A 33 -6.73 -10.62 13.86
N ASP A 34 -7.15 -9.80 12.90
CA ASP A 34 -8.57 -9.51 12.58
C ASP A 34 -9.33 -10.69 11.93
N SER A 35 -8.90 -11.94 12.11
CA SER A 35 -9.56 -13.12 11.51
C SER A 35 -10.96 -13.42 12.07
N PHE A 36 -11.41 -12.68 13.08
CA PHE A 36 -12.71 -12.87 13.75
C PHE A 36 -13.74 -11.80 13.40
N SER A 37 -13.44 -10.91 12.44
CA SER A 37 -14.39 -9.87 12.02
C SER A 37 -15.58 -10.45 11.27
N LYS A 38 -16.67 -9.66 11.23
CA LYS A 38 -17.90 -10.04 10.51
C LYS A 38 -17.59 -10.28 9.03
N GLU A 39 -18.29 -11.26 8.46
CA GLU A 39 -18.23 -11.57 7.04
C GLU A 39 -18.51 -10.33 6.18
N LYS A 40 -17.63 -10.11 5.20
CA LYS A 40 -17.67 -8.91 4.36
C LYS A 40 -18.75 -9.04 3.27
N PRO A 41 -19.50 -7.96 2.96
CA PRO A 41 -20.61 -8.03 2.01
C PRO A 41 -20.25 -8.58 0.63
N TRP A 42 -19.07 -8.24 0.11
CA TRP A 42 -18.59 -8.67 -1.22
C TRP A 42 -18.22 -10.16 -1.31
N ASN A 43 -18.16 -10.87 -0.18
CA ASN A 43 -17.97 -12.33 -0.13
C ASN A 43 -19.29 -13.11 -0.17
N MET A 44 -20.43 -12.43 -0.11
CA MET A 44 -21.74 -13.06 -0.11
C MET A 44 -22.20 -13.38 -1.54
N ARG A 45 -22.72 -14.60 -1.75
CA ARG A 45 -23.40 -15.03 -2.98
C ARG A 45 -24.63 -15.83 -2.61
N ASP A 46 -25.79 -15.47 -3.16
CA ASP A 46 -27.07 -16.15 -2.91
C ASP A 46 -27.40 -16.32 -1.41
N GLY A 47 -27.12 -15.30 -0.60
CA GLY A 47 -27.38 -15.31 0.84
C GLY A 47 -26.43 -16.19 1.67
N ARG A 48 -25.42 -16.80 1.06
CA ARG A 48 -24.37 -17.57 1.76
C ARG A 48 -22.98 -16.98 1.55
N VAL A 49 -22.10 -17.24 2.49
CA VAL A 49 -20.67 -16.90 2.37
C VAL A 49 -20.07 -17.78 1.28
N ASN A 50 -19.46 -17.15 0.27
CA ASN A 50 -18.75 -17.87 -0.78
C ASN A 50 -17.32 -18.18 -0.33
N SER A 51 -17.04 -19.45 -0.05
CA SER A 51 -15.74 -19.90 0.48
C SER A 51 -14.56 -19.59 -0.46
N TYR A 52 -14.78 -19.57 -1.78
CA TYR A 52 -13.73 -19.22 -2.74
C TYR A 52 -13.38 -17.73 -2.68
N LEU A 53 -14.39 -16.85 -2.55
CA LEU A 53 -14.16 -15.40 -2.40
C LEU A 53 -13.48 -15.08 -1.08
N VAL A 54 -13.91 -15.71 0.02
CA VAL A 54 -13.25 -15.59 1.32
C VAL A 54 -11.81 -16.08 1.26
N MET A 55 -11.54 -17.24 0.66
CA MET A 55 -10.17 -17.75 0.52
C MET A 55 -9.29 -16.78 -0.26
N ARG A 56 -9.79 -16.26 -1.40
CA ARG A 56 -9.05 -15.29 -2.22
C ARG A 56 -8.78 -13.99 -1.45
N GLU A 57 -9.75 -13.52 -0.68
CA GLU A 57 -9.57 -12.33 0.15
C GLU A 57 -8.57 -12.59 1.28
N ILE A 58 -8.68 -13.68 2.04
CA ILE A 58 -7.74 -14.01 3.11
C ILE A 58 -6.32 -14.09 2.56
N VAL A 59 -6.12 -14.81 1.46
CA VAL A 59 -4.80 -14.92 0.83
C VAL A 59 -4.32 -13.53 0.39
N SER A 60 -5.14 -12.71 -0.26
CA SER A 60 -4.69 -11.39 -0.72
C SER A 60 -4.43 -10.41 0.43
N TYR A 61 -5.35 -10.32 1.38
CA TYR A 61 -5.35 -9.36 2.49
C TYR A 61 -4.29 -9.72 3.54
N LYS A 62 -4.21 -11.00 3.94
CA LYS A 62 -3.23 -11.43 4.96
C LYS A 62 -1.80 -11.47 4.40
N MET A 63 -1.60 -11.69 3.09
CA MET A 63 -0.26 -11.59 2.50
C MET A 63 0.26 -10.16 2.53
N HIS A 64 -0.60 -9.15 2.30
CA HIS A 64 -0.24 -7.75 2.51
C HIS A 64 0.15 -7.48 3.98
N ALA A 65 -0.69 -7.92 4.92
CA ALA A 65 -0.42 -7.77 6.34
C ALA A 65 0.93 -8.39 6.78
N ALA A 66 1.28 -9.56 6.23
CA ALA A 66 2.55 -10.22 6.49
C ALA A 66 3.74 -9.40 5.97
N VAL A 67 3.63 -8.81 4.78
CA VAL A 67 4.67 -7.92 4.23
C VAL A 67 4.83 -6.66 5.10
N CYS A 68 3.72 -6.03 5.50
CA CYS A 68 3.73 -4.86 6.39
C CYS A 68 4.35 -5.17 7.75
N PHE A 69 4.04 -6.34 8.33
CA PHE A 69 4.65 -6.78 9.57
C PHE A 69 6.17 -6.97 9.44
N LEU A 70 6.64 -7.63 8.38
CA LEU A 70 8.07 -7.85 8.15
C LEU A 70 8.82 -6.53 7.94
N LEU A 71 8.24 -5.56 7.23
CA LEU A 71 8.83 -4.23 7.07
C LEU A 71 8.98 -3.51 8.41
N GLY A 72 7.90 -3.48 9.19
CA GLY A 72 7.92 -2.90 10.53
C GLY A 72 8.93 -3.59 11.44
N PHE A 73 9.08 -4.91 11.34
CA PHE A 73 10.05 -5.68 12.12
C PHE A 73 11.50 -5.34 11.75
N VAL A 74 11.81 -5.22 10.46
CA VAL A 74 13.14 -4.80 9.99
C VAL A 74 13.46 -3.38 10.47
N ALA A 75 12.50 -2.47 10.37
CA ALA A 75 12.66 -1.10 10.88
C ALA A 75 12.88 -1.07 12.41
N LEU A 76 12.15 -1.91 13.15
CA LEU A 76 12.30 -2.04 14.61
C LEU A 76 13.69 -2.55 15.00
N ASN A 77 14.21 -3.57 14.32
CA ASN A 77 15.56 -4.05 14.58
C ASN A 77 16.61 -2.96 14.36
N GLY A 78 16.52 -2.23 13.23
CA GLY A 78 17.44 -1.12 12.98
C GLY A 78 17.39 -0.05 14.08
N LEU A 79 16.19 0.27 14.58
CA LEU A 79 16.02 1.22 15.69
C LEU A 79 16.62 0.73 17.01
N ILE A 80 16.48 -0.56 17.33
CA ILE A 80 17.01 -1.17 18.56
C ILE A 80 18.54 -1.26 18.50
N GLU A 81 19.09 -1.68 17.35
CA GLU A 81 20.54 -1.81 17.16
C GLU A 81 21.24 -0.46 16.98
N GLY A 82 20.48 0.59 16.60
CA GLY A 82 21.02 1.93 16.38
C GLY A 82 21.74 2.10 15.05
N ALA A 83 21.78 1.05 14.23
CA ALA A 83 22.32 1.02 12.87
C ALA A 83 21.46 0.10 12.01
N ILE A 84 21.50 0.29 10.69
CA ILE A 84 20.80 -0.57 9.74
C ILE A 84 21.78 -1.05 8.68
N THR A 85 21.70 -2.31 8.26
CA THR A 85 22.50 -2.79 7.13
C THR A 85 21.98 -2.18 5.83
N ARG A 86 22.86 -2.03 4.83
CA ARG A 86 22.40 -1.62 3.48
C ARG A 86 21.30 -2.54 2.96
N PHE A 87 21.40 -3.84 3.18
CA PHE A 87 20.39 -4.80 2.72
C PHE A 87 19.00 -4.51 3.30
N GLU A 88 18.91 -4.23 4.59
CA GLU A 88 17.65 -3.89 5.25
C GLU A 88 17.07 -2.57 4.73
N LEU A 89 17.92 -1.57 4.48
CA LEU A 89 17.49 -0.32 3.86
C LEU A 89 16.97 -0.55 2.43
N GLU A 90 17.68 -1.34 1.62
CA GLU A 90 17.27 -1.73 0.27
C GLU A 90 15.94 -2.49 0.26
N LEU A 91 15.71 -3.32 1.29
CA LEU A 91 14.45 -4.05 1.46
C LEU A 91 13.28 -3.09 1.72
N ILE A 92 13.48 -2.05 2.54
CA ILE A 92 12.47 -1.00 2.76
C ILE A 92 12.17 -0.27 1.44
N PHE A 93 13.20 0.14 0.69
CA PHE A 93 13.03 0.78 -0.61
C PHE A 93 12.24 -0.08 -1.60
N LEU A 94 12.61 -1.35 -1.74
CA LEU A 94 11.96 -2.27 -2.66
C LEU A 94 10.50 -2.51 -2.28
N SER A 95 10.22 -2.65 -0.99
CA SER A 95 8.87 -2.93 -0.53
C SER A 95 7.96 -1.73 -0.67
N LEU A 96 8.44 -0.52 -0.35
CA LEU A 96 7.72 0.72 -0.65
C LEU A 96 7.44 0.85 -2.16
N ALA A 97 8.45 0.57 -3.01
CA ALA A 97 8.27 0.61 -4.46
C ALA A 97 7.26 -0.41 -4.99
N LEU A 98 7.20 -1.61 -4.40
CA LEU A 98 6.19 -2.62 -4.72
C LEU A 98 4.78 -2.16 -4.30
N ILE A 99 4.63 -1.62 -3.10
CA ILE A 99 3.32 -1.12 -2.63
C ILE A 99 2.86 0.05 -3.49
N MET A 100 3.76 1.00 -3.79
CA MET A 100 3.45 2.13 -4.66
C MET A 100 3.14 1.71 -6.09
N MET A 101 3.84 0.72 -6.64
CA MET A 101 3.48 0.13 -7.93
C MET A 101 2.01 -0.32 -7.92
N LEU A 102 1.59 -1.06 -6.89
CA LEU A 102 0.20 -1.52 -6.76
C LEU A 102 -0.78 -0.35 -6.66
N LEU A 103 -0.47 0.68 -5.86
CA LEU A 103 -1.30 1.89 -5.75
C LEU A 103 -1.43 2.61 -7.10
N TRP A 104 -0.35 2.71 -7.89
CA TRP A 104 -0.41 3.26 -9.23
C TRP A 104 -1.32 2.43 -10.13
N MET A 105 -1.20 1.10 -10.10
CA MET A 105 -2.05 0.22 -10.93
C MET A 105 -3.53 0.47 -10.72
N ILE A 106 -3.97 0.66 -9.47
CA ILE A 106 -5.38 0.86 -9.11
C ILE A 106 -5.74 2.32 -8.84
N TYR A 107 -4.95 3.28 -9.35
CA TYR A 107 -5.24 4.69 -9.16
C TYR A 107 -6.67 5.01 -9.59
N LEU A 108 -7.39 5.77 -8.75
CA LEU A 108 -8.83 6.02 -8.89
C LEU A 108 -9.08 7.35 -9.65
N PRO A 109 -10.23 7.53 -10.31
CA PRO A 109 -10.55 8.71 -11.08
C PRO A 109 -10.76 9.94 -10.19
N GLY A 110 -10.38 11.10 -10.74
CA GLY A 110 -10.67 12.42 -10.18
C GLY A 110 -10.03 12.67 -8.81
N ARG A 111 -10.73 13.45 -7.99
CA ARG A 111 -10.27 13.87 -6.67
C ARG A 111 -10.06 12.70 -5.71
N LEU A 112 -10.85 11.63 -5.86
CA LEU A 112 -10.76 10.45 -5.01
C LEU A 112 -9.38 9.79 -5.10
N GLY A 113 -8.87 9.57 -6.32
CA GLY A 113 -7.54 8.97 -6.52
C GLY A 113 -6.43 9.81 -5.92
N PHE A 114 -6.53 11.14 -6.03
CA PHE A 114 -5.56 12.05 -5.42
C PHE A 114 -5.58 11.96 -3.89
N ILE A 115 -6.75 12.07 -3.27
CA ILE A 115 -6.86 12.01 -1.80
C ILE A 115 -6.39 10.66 -1.27
N ILE A 116 -6.84 9.56 -1.87
CA ILE A 116 -6.48 8.23 -1.38
C ILE A 116 -4.96 8.02 -1.51
N THR A 117 -4.40 8.27 -2.68
CA THR A 117 -2.97 7.98 -2.95
C THR A 117 -2.03 8.89 -2.18
N PHE A 118 -2.32 10.19 -2.08
CA PHE A 118 -1.36 11.15 -1.51
C PHE A 118 -1.65 11.53 -0.05
N LEU A 119 -2.90 11.45 0.41
CA LEU A 119 -3.28 11.92 1.74
C LEU A 119 -3.62 10.80 2.73
N THR A 120 -4.15 9.67 2.26
CA THR A 120 -4.50 8.55 3.16
C THR A 120 -3.42 7.49 3.24
N LYS A 121 -2.53 7.42 2.24
CA LYS A 121 -1.50 6.41 2.11
C LYS A 121 -0.11 6.99 2.43
N PRO A 122 0.46 6.72 3.63
CA PRO A 122 1.77 7.23 4.01
C PRO A 122 2.90 6.73 3.10
N GLU A 123 2.70 5.60 2.41
CA GLU A 123 3.60 4.99 1.43
C GLU A 123 4.15 6.01 0.43
N THR A 124 3.27 6.86 -0.11
CA THR A 124 3.63 7.84 -1.14
C THR A 124 4.61 8.87 -0.59
N SER A 125 4.32 9.41 0.58
CA SER A 125 5.16 10.42 1.25
C SER A 125 6.48 9.80 1.71
N LEU A 126 6.44 8.60 2.29
CA LEU A 126 7.62 7.88 2.73
C LEU A 126 8.53 7.54 1.56
N GLN A 127 7.99 7.04 0.44
CA GLN A 127 8.80 6.75 -0.74
C GLN A 127 9.45 8.00 -1.31
N ILE A 128 8.76 9.14 -1.35
CA ILE A 128 9.35 10.41 -1.79
C ILE A 128 10.51 10.81 -0.88
N ILE A 129 10.32 10.77 0.44
CA ILE A 129 11.38 11.08 1.41
C ILE A 129 12.56 10.13 1.23
N MET A 130 12.30 8.83 1.12
CA MET A 130 13.34 7.82 0.90
C MET A 130 14.14 8.11 -0.37
N PHE A 131 13.46 8.38 -1.48
CA PHE A 131 14.11 8.63 -2.76
C PHE A 131 14.94 9.93 -2.77
N VAL A 132 14.45 10.98 -2.14
CA VAL A 132 15.13 12.30 -2.11
C VAL A 132 16.34 12.29 -1.19
N PHE A 133 16.25 11.65 -0.02
CA PHE A 133 17.26 11.78 1.04
C PHE A 133 18.17 10.57 1.22
N PHE A 134 17.80 9.39 0.71
CA PHE A 134 18.52 8.14 0.99
C PHE A 134 18.81 7.28 -0.25
N SER A 135 18.57 7.79 -1.46
CA SER A 135 18.79 7.02 -2.71
C SER A 135 20.26 6.76 -3.02
N ASP A 136 21.16 7.58 -2.47
CA ASP A 136 22.62 7.44 -2.56
C ASP A 136 23.16 6.31 -1.67
N LEU A 137 22.41 5.89 -0.65
CA LEU A 137 22.81 4.83 0.28
C LEU A 137 22.57 3.42 -0.27
N ILE A 138 21.68 3.29 -1.26
CA ILE A 138 21.30 2.01 -1.88
C ILE A 138 22.07 1.76 -3.18
N ARG A 139 22.18 0.49 -3.58
CA ARG A 139 22.81 0.14 -4.86
C ARG A 139 22.03 0.71 -6.05
N PRO A 140 22.71 1.25 -7.08
CA PRO A 140 22.05 1.73 -8.29
C PRO A 140 21.13 0.71 -8.96
N GLN A 141 21.49 -0.58 -8.90
CA GLN A 141 20.65 -1.66 -9.44
C GLN A 141 19.30 -1.76 -8.72
N VAL A 142 19.28 -1.60 -7.39
CA VAL A 142 18.07 -1.59 -6.59
C VAL A 142 17.25 -0.33 -6.88
N LEU A 143 17.91 0.82 -6.98
CA LEU A 143 17.27 2.08 -7.36
C LEU A 143 16.56 1.98 -8.72
N TYR A 144 17.24 1.44 -9.75
CA TYR A 144 16.64 1.22 -11.07
C TYR A 144 15.46 0.24 -11.03
N LEU A 145 15.55 -0.80 -10.21
CA LEU A 145 14.43 -1.71 -10.00
C LEU A 145 13.23 -1.00 -9.37
N CYS A 146 13.44 -0.18 -8.34
CA CYS A 146 12.37 0.61 -7.72
C CYS A 146 11.70 1.56 -8.73
N VAL A 147 12.49 2.25 -9.56
CA VAL A 147 11.96 3.11 -10.64
C VAL A 147 11.16 2.29 -11.65
N PHE A 148 11.69 1.14 -12.08
CA PHE A 148 11.01 0.24 -13.00
C PHE A 148 9.65 -0.22 -12.47
N LEU A 149 9.57 -0.63 -11.19
CA LEU A 149 8.32 -1.06 -10.56
C LEU A 149 7.28 0.07 -10.57
N ASN A 150 7.68 1.31 -10.24
CA ASN A 150 6.75 2.44 -10.28
C ASN A 150 6.25 2.72 -11.72
N LEU A 151 7.15 2.71 -12.71
CA LEU A 151 6.78 2.87 -14.12
C LEU A 151 5.86 1.76 -14.61
N TRP A 152 6.08 0.53 -14.17
CA TRP A 152 5.20 -0.60 -14.47
C TRP A 152 3.79 -0.39 -13.90
N GLY A 153 3.67 0.15 -12.70
CA GLY A 153 2.39 0.54 -12.10
C GLY A 153 1.62 1.52 -12.99
N PHE A 154 2.29 2.56 -13.47
CA PHE A 154 1.69 3.52 -14.43
C PHE A 154 1.31 2.85 -15.76
N PHE A 155 2.14 1.97 -16.28
CA PHE A 155 1.85 1.25 -17.53
C PHE A 155 0.55 0.43 -17.43
N VAL A 156 0.41 -0.36 -16.36
CA VAL A 156 -0.80 -1.16 -16.10
C VAL A 156 -2.01 -0.26 -15.85
N TYR A 157 -1.83 0.86 -15.14
CA TYR A 157 -2.89 1.84 -14.93
C TYR A 157 -3.52 2.33 -16.25
N PHE A 158 -2.69 2.78 -17.20
CA PHE A 158 -3.18 3.33 -18.47
C PHE A 158 -3.81 2.28 -19.40
N ILE A 159 -3.31 1.04 -19.37
CA ILE A 159 -3.73 -0.01 -20.30
C ILE A 159 -4.87 -0.86 -19.76
N GLN A 160 -4.81 -1.23 -18.49
CA GLN A 160 -5.75 -2.15 -17.86
C GLN A 160 -6.81 -1.39 -17.06
N THR A 161 -6.39 -0.57 -16.09
CA THR A 161 -7.34 0.02 -15.13
C THR A 161 -8.26 1.03 -15.78
N ARG A 162 -7.70 2.02 -16.51
CA ARG A 162 -8.51 3.07 -17.16
C ARG A 162 -9.38 2.57 -18.32
N ARG A 163 -8.99 1.47 -18.96
CA ARG A 163 -9.64 1.01 -20.22
C ARG A 163 -10.51 -0.23 -20.04
N LYS A 164 -10.26 -1.05 -19.01
CA LYS A 164 -10.92 -2.34 -18.83
C LYS A 164 -11.51 -2.51 -17.43
N SER A 165 -10.74 -2.26 -16.37
CA SER A 165 -11.19 -2.55 -15.01
C SER A 165 -12.23 -1.55 -14.50
N ILE A 166 -12.03 -0.26 -14.76
CA ILE A 166 -12.94 0.82 -14.37
C ILE A 166 -13.35 1.53 -15.66
N PHE A 167 -14.45 1.05 -16.28
CA PHE A 167 -14.94 1.60 -17.55
C PHE A 167 -16.45 1.83 -17.51
N PRO A 168 -16.94 3.07 -17.75
CA PRO A 168 -16.17 4.32 -17.96
C PRO A 168 -15.32 4.71 -16.75
N TYR A 169 -14.17 5.36 -16.99
CA TYR A 169 -13.22 5.77 -15.95
C TYR A 169 -13.70 7.02 -15.19
N GLU A 170 -14.81 6.87 -14.47
CA GLU A 170 -15.52 7.92 -13.75
C GLU A 170 -15.85 7.47 -12.32
N TYR A 171 -15.99 8.43 -11.40
CA TYR A 171 -16.34 8.11 -10.00
C TYR A 171 -17.70 7.41 -9.89
N LYS A 172 -18.67 7.76 -10.74
CA LYS A 172 -20.00 7.13 -10.76
C LYS A 172 -19.94 5.62 -10.94
N THR A 173 -19.02 5.13 -11.77
CA THR A 173 -18.79 3.69 -11.99
C THR A 173 -18.33 3.03 -10.69
N ILE A 174 -17.37 3.62 -9.99
CA ILE A 174 -16.84 3.08 -8.73
C ILE A 174 -17.90 3.09 -7.63
N ARG A 175 -18.66 4.19 -7.52
CA ARG A 175 -19.75 4.28 -6.55
C ARG A 175 -20.76 3.17 -6.78
N LYS A 176 -21.19 2.98 -8.04
CA LYS A 176 -22.11 1.92 -8.42
C LYS A 176 -21.54 0.54 -8.08
N ASP A 177 -20.31 0.25 -8.50
CA ASP A 177 -19.67 -1.04 -8.24
C ASP A 177 -19.51 -1.31 -6.74
N ALA A 178 -19.24 -0.29 -5.93
CA ALA A 178 -19.17 -0.39 -4.47
C ALA A 178 -20.54 -0.69 -3.85
N THR A 179 -21.60 -0.02 -4.31
CA THR A 179 -22.97 -0.30 -3.87
C THR A 179 -23.44 -1.69 -4.30
N ASP A 180 -23.15 -2.11 -5.54
CA ASP A 180 -23.46 -3.44 -6.07
C ASP A 180 -22.70 -4.54 -5.31
N ALA A 181 -21.51 -4.23 -4.79
CA ALA A 181 -20.74 -5.09 -3.90
C ALA A 181 -21.28 -5.15 -2.45
N GLY A 182 -22.29 -4.35 -2.13
CA GLY A 182 -22.94 -4.31 -0.82
C GLY A 182 -22.18 -3.47 0.22
N LEU A 183 -21.38 -2.50 -0.19
CA LEU A 183 -20.71 -1.59 0.74
C LEU A 183 -21.75 -0.77 1.53
N GLU A 184 -21.53 -0.65 2.85
CA GLU A 184 -22.41 0.09 3.75
C GLU A 184 -22.55 1.56 3.32
N GLU A 185 -23.75 2.13 3.48
CA GLU A 185 -24.09 3.48 3.00
C GLU A 185 -23.22 4.57 3.61
N ASP A 186 -22.83 4.42 4.88
CA ASP A 186 -21.93 5.33 5.59
C ASP A 186 -20.55 5.38 4.93
N LYS A 187 -20.03 4.22 4.50
CA LYS A 187 -18.75 4.12 3.79
C LYS A 187 -18.84 4.69 2.37
N VAL A 188 -19.96 4.49 1.68
CA VAL A 188 -20.22 5.13 0.38
C VAL A 188 -20.26 6.65 0.54
N ALA A 189 -20.91 7.17 1.58
CA ALA A 189 -20.96 8.61 1.86
C ALA A 189 -19.57 9.22 2.13
N VAL A 190 -18.68 8.47 2.78
CA VAL A 190 -17.27 8.87 2.95
C VAL A 190 -16.56 8.95 1.59
N LEU A 191 -16.76 7.96 0.71
CA LEU A 191 -16.21 7.99 -0.65
C LEU A 191 -16.76 9.18 -1.45
N ASP A 192 -18.06 9.46 -1.34
CA ASP A 192 -18.72 10.59 -2.01
C ASP A 192 -18.08 11.91 -1.58
N LYS A 193 -17.90 12.10 -0.26
CA LYS A 193 -17.21 13.28 0.29
C LYS A 193 -15.77 13.42 -0.21
N MET A 194 -15.01 12.33 -0.24
CA MET A 194 -13.63 12.34 -0.74
C MET A 194 -13.57 12.64 -2.26
N ALA A 195 -14.51 12.09 -3.03
CA ALA A 195 -14.61 12.35 -4.45
C ALA A 195 -15.09 13.78 -4.76
N GLY A 196 -15.64 14.50 -3.77
CA GLY A 196 -16.35 15.76 -3.99
C GLY A 196 -17.65 15.55 -4.75
N HIS A 197 -18.24 14.36 -4.62
CA HIS A 197 -19.54 14.03 -5.16
C HIS A 197 -20.60 14.61 -4.23
N SER A 198 -21.20 15.71 -4.68
CA SER A 198 -22.50 16.15 -4.20
C SER A 198 -23.57 15.44 -5.03
N GLU A 199 -24.44 14.66 -4.40
CA GLU A 199 -25.76 14.37 -4.99
C GLU A 199 -26.49 15.69 -5.30
#